data_AF-A0A503LHF3-F1
#
_entry.id   AF-A0A503LHF3-F1
#
_cell.length_a   1.000
_cell.length_b   1.000
_cell.length_c   1.000
_cell.angle_alpha   90.00
_cell.angle_beta   90.00
_cell.angle_gamma   90.00
#
_symmetry.space_group_name_H-M   'P 1'
#
loop_
_entity.id
_entity.type
_entity.pdbx_description
1 polymer ?
#
loop_
_entity_poly.entity_id
_entity_poly.type
_entity_poly.pdbx_seq_one_letter_code
_entity_poly.pdbx_strand_id
1 'polypeptide(L)'
;MAMIGYVLKRILMVLVGYLVAVLVGLIAVAVIYAILSSLPNAPGYFELMAFTPVAALVVPPLGMFIYFLTIILTAMQTLLFALIAEFLSLRSFWLHILFGAAAAAAGFMLIWPDAADDPERWADMGIIAAAGLVAGLVYWLIAGREAGFRRPLIKALPGNV
;
A
#
# COMPACT_ATOMS: atom_id res chain seq x y z
N MET A 1 25.42 -16.79 -10.60
CA MET A 1 25.48 -15.35 -10.94
C MET A 1 24.14 -14.80 -11.45
N ALA A 2 23.60 -15.27 -12.59
CA ALA A 2 22.37 -14.71 -13.18
C ALA A 2 21.12 -14.78 -12.28
N MET A 3 20.92 -15.89 -11.56
CA MET A 3 19.79 -16.06 -10.62
C MET A 3 19.87 -15.10 -9.41
N ILE A 4 21.07 -14.93 -8.85
CA ILE A 4 21.30 -14.02 -7.71
C ILE A 4 21.00 -12.57 -8.11
N GLY A 5 21.47 -12.14 -9.28
CA GLY A 5 21.19 -10.80 -9.80
C GLY A 5 19.70 -10.54 -10.04
N TYR A 6 18.97 -11.55 -10.53
CA TYR A 6 17.52 -11.47 -10.71
C TYR A 6 16.79 -11.30 -9.37
N VAL A 7 17.10 -12.14 -8.39
CA VAL A 7 16.46 -12.10 -7.06
C VAL A 7 16.76 -10.77 -6.36
N LEU A 8 18.02 -10.31 -6.40
CA LEU A 8 18.40 -9.02 -5.80
C LEU A 8 17.64 -7.85 -6.45
N LYS A 9 17.59 -7.82 -7.78
CA LYS A 9 16.80 -6.81 -8.52
C LYS A 9 15.33 -6.84 -8.08
N ARG A 10 14.76 -8.04 -7.93
CA ARG A 10 13.36 -8.22 -7.54
C ARG A 10 13.10 -7.67 -6.14
N ILE A 11 13.94 -8.01 -5.17
CA ILE A 11 13.85 -7.50 -3.79
C ILE A 11 13.92 -5.97 -3.78
N LEU A 12 14.87 -5.38 -4.52
CA LEU A 12 15.00 -3.93 -4.63
C LEU A 12 13.75 -3.28 -5.24
N MET A 13 13.18 -3.85 -6.30
CA MET A 13 11.95 -3.30 -6.89
C MET A 13 10.76 -3.41 -5.95
N VAL A 14 10.63 -4.50 -5.18
CA VAL A 14 9.58 -4.65 -4.17
C VAL A 14 9.74 -3.60 -3.06
N LEU A 15 10.97 -3.39 -2.57
CA LEU A 15 11.26 -2.38 -1.54
C LEU A 15 10.97 -0.96 -2.05
N VAL A 16 11.49 -0.59 -3.23
CA VAL A 16 11.24 0.73 -3.84
C VAL A 16 9.75 0.92 -4.11
N GLY A 17 9.09 -0.10 -4.67
CA GLY A 17 7.66 -0.08 -4.94
C GLY A 17 6.83 0.13 -3.68
N TYR A 18 7.22 -0.52 -2.57
CA TYR A 18 6.57 -0.34 -1.28
C TYR A 18 6.76 1.07 -0.72
N LEU A 19 7.99 1.57 -0.65
CA LEU A 19 8.29 2.91 -0.12
C LEU A 19 7.54 4.00 -0.91
N VAL A 20 7.57 3.93 -2.24
CA VAL A 20 6.85 4.88 -3.09
C VAL A 20 5.34 4.73 -2.93
N ALA A 21 4.81 3.51 -2.84
CA ALA A 21 3.39 3.27 -2.61
C ALA A 21 2.90 3.85 -1.28
N VAL A 22 3.66 3.71 -0.20
CA VAL A 22 3.31 4.30 1.11
C VAL A 22 3.26 5.81 1.01
N LEU A 23 4.27 6.44 0.37
CA LEU A 23 4.32 7.89 0.22
C LEU A 23 3.11 8.40 -0.58
N VAL A 24 2.81 7.77 -1.72
CA VAL A 24 1.64 8.15 -2.53
C VAL A 24 0.33 7.86 -1.80
N GLY A 25 0.26 6.78 -1.01
CA GLY A 25 -0.88 6.50 -0.14
C GLY A 25 -1.14 7.62 0.86
N LEU A 26 -0.11 8.13 1.54
CA LEU A 26 -0.25 9.26 2.47
C LEU A 26 -0.69 10.55 1.78
N ILE A 27 -0.16 10.82 0.59
CA ILE A 27 -0.63 11.94 -0.24
C ILE A 27 -2.10 11.74 -0.61
N ALA A 28 -2.51 10.52 -0.98
CA ALA A 28 -3.89 10.19 -1.29
C ALA A 28 -4.81 10.40 -0.08
N VAL A 29 -4.39 10.05 1.14
CA VAL A 29 -5.15 10.36 2.37
C VAL A 29 -5.39 11.86 2.47
N ALA A 30 -4.34 12.67 2.36
CA ALA A 30 -4.47 14.13 2.46
C ALA A 30 -5.39 14.71 1.38
N VAL A 31 -5.28 14.22 0.15
CA VAL A 31 -6.14 14.64 -0.97
C VAL A 31 -7.60 14.23 -0.75
N ILE A 32 -7.87 13.00 -0.30
CA ILE A 32 -9.24 12.53 -0.03
C ILE A 32 -9.88 13.40 1.06
N TYR A 33 -9.18 13.67 2.17
CA TYR A 33 -9.69 14.55 3.23
C TYR A 33 -9.97 15.96 2.72
N ALA A 34 -9.06 16.54 1.93
CA ALA A 34 -9.25 17.87 1.35
C ALA A 34 -10.46 17.94 0.38
N ILE A 35 -10.70 16.87 -0.38
CA ILE A 35 -11.88 16.79 -1.24
C ILE A 35 -13.15 16.70 -0.40
N LEU A 36 -13.18 15.82 0.61
CA LEU A 36 -14.35 15.64 1.48
C LEU A 36 -14.69 16.91 2.27
N SER A 37 -13.68 17.65 2.75
CA SER A 37 -13.90 18.94 3.43
C SER A 37 -14.42 20.04 2.51
N SER A 38 -14.21 19.92 1.19
CA SER A 38 -14.71 20.90 0.22
C SER A 38 -16.17 20.71 -0.18
N LEU A 39 -16.82 19.63 0.28
CA LEU A 39 -18.20 19.31 -0.05
C LEU A 39 -19.19 20.23 0.70
N PRO A 40 -20.31 20.60 0.07
CA PRO A 40 -21.37 21.34 0.76
C PRO A 40 -21.91 20.55 1.95
N ASN A 41 -22.07 21.21 3.10
CA ASN A 41 -22.49 20.59 4.37
C ASN A 41 -21.55 19.48 4.88
N ALA A 42 -20.26 19.54 4.54
CA ALA A 42 -19.29 18.62 5.13
C ALA A 42 -19.31 18.76 6.67
N PRO A 43 -19.37 17.64 7.41
CA PRO A 43 -19.20 17.64 8.86
C PRO A 43 -17.92 18.38 9.29
N GLY A 44 -17.99 19.17 10.36
CA GLY A 44 -16.86 19.97 10.85
C GLY A 44 -15.61 19.16 11.22
N TYR A 45 -15.75 17.85 11.49
CA TYR A 45 -14.59 16.98 11.72
C TYR A 45 -13.69 16.86 10.48
N PHE A 46 -14.25 16.94 9.27
CA PHE A 46 -13.47 16.92 8.03
C PHE A 46 -12.65 18.19 7.83
N GLU A 47 -13.09 19.35 8.33
CA GLU A 47 -12.31 20.59 8.21
C GLU A 47 -11.02 20.51 9.03
N LEU A 48 -11.10 20.10 10.30
CA LEU A 48 -9.93 19.88 11.15
C LEU A 48 -9.01 18.78 10.59
N MET A 49 -9.61 17.70 10.08
CA MET A 49 -8.90 16.57 9.48
C MET A 49 -8.38 16.84 8.06
N ALA A 50 -8.72 17.96 7.42
CA ALA A 50 -8.07 18.37 6.18
C ALA A 50 -6.74 19.07 6.47
N PHE A 51 -6.70 19.89 7.52
CA PHE A 51 -5.48 20.59 7.92
C PHE A 51 -4.44 19.66 8.54
N THR A 52 -4.83 18.64 9.31
CA THR A 52 -3.87 17.78 10.02
C THR A 52 -3.01 16.88 9.12
N PRO A 53 -3.52 16.14 8.11
CA PRO A 53 -2.70 15.36 7.18
C PRO A 53 -1.85 16.26 6.29
N VAL A 54 -2.37 17.41 5.86
CA VAL A 54 -1.61 18.37 5.04
C VAL A 54 -0.48 18.99 5.86
N ALA A 55 -0.76 19.47 7.08
CA ALA A 55 0.26 20.00 7.98
C ALA A 55 1.31 18.95 8.33
N ALA A 56 0.90 17.71 8.55
CA ALA A 56 1.78 16.57 8.72
C ALA A 56 2.76 16.41 7.55
N LEU A 57 2.28 16.49 6.30
CA LEU A 57 3.14 16.35 5.12
C LEU A 57 4.03 17.58 4.87
N VAL A 58 3.59 18.77 5.26
CA VAL A 58 4.33 20.04 5.05
C VAL A 58 5.43 20.23 6.09
N VAL A 59 5.24 19.75 7.32
CA VAL A 59 6.23 19.82 8.41
C VAL A 59 7.18 18.63 8.32
N PRO A 60 8.44 18.78 7.86
CA PRO A 60 9.26 17.64 7.48
C PRO A 60 9.50 16.60 8.59
N PRO A 61 9.77 16.99 9.86
CA PRO A 61 9.91 16.01 10.94
C PRO A 61 8.63 15.20 11.21
N LEU A 62 7.47 15.86 11.16
CA LEU A 62 6.17 15.22 11.41
C LEU A 62 5.78 14.30 10.26
N GLY A 63 6.02 14.73 9.02
CA GLY A 63 5.77 13.93 7.81
C GLY A 63 6.65 12.70 7.76
N MET A 64 7.93 12.82 8.12
CA MET A 64 8.83 11.67 8.27
C MET A 64 8.36 10.71 9.36
N PHE A 65 7.95 11.23 10.52
CA PHE A 65 7.42 10.40 11.60
C PHE A 65 6.20 9.58 11.16
N ILE A 66 5.22 10.21 10.51
CA ILE A 66 4.03 9.54 10.00
C ILE A 66 4.39 8.52 8.92
N TYR A 67 5.30 8.87 8.00
CA TYR A 67 5.77 7.96 6.97
C TYR A 67 6.42 6.70 7.55
N PHE A 68 7.31 6.84 8.53
CA PHE A 68 7.92 5.69 9.21
C PHE A 68 6.90 4.89 10.01
N LEU A 69 5.97 5.55 10.69
CA LEU A 69 4.90 4.88 11.42
C LEU A 69 4.04 4.04 10.47
N THR A 70 3.63 4.60 9.32
CA THR A 70 2.88 3.85 8.30
C THR A 70 3.67 2.67 7.77
N ILE A 71 4.98 2.83 7.54
CA ILE A 71 5.85 1.72 7.15
C ILE A 71 5.82 0.60 8.19
N ILE A 72 5.96 0.93 9.48
CA ILE A 72 5.98 -0.06 10.57
C ILE A 72 4.63 -0.80 10.63
N LEU A 73 3.53 -0.06 10.53
CA LEU A 73 2.17 -0.60 10.67
C LEU A 73 1.71 -1.44 9.48
N THR A 74 2.31 -1.26 8.29
CA THR A 74 1.87 -1.94 7.07
C THR A 74 2.91 -2.89 6.48
N ALA A 75 4.16 -2.90 7.00
CA ALA A 75 5.26 -3.70 6.45
C ALA A 75 4.96 -5.19 6.47
N MET A 76 4.44 -5.72 7.58
CA MET A 76 4.21 -7.17 7.70
C MET A 76 3.09 -7.65 6.78
N GLN A 77 1.98 -6.92 6.72
CA GLN A 77 0.84 -7.20 5.85
C GLN A 77 1.25 -7.11 4.38
N THR A 78 1.98 -6.05 4.01
CA THR A 78 2.46 -5.85 2.64
C THR A 78 3.47 -6.91 2.23
N LEU A 79 4.37 -7.31 3.13
CA LEU A 79 5.31 -8.39 2.88
C LEU A 79 4.57 -9.71 2.60
N LEU A 80 3.58 -10.06 3.42
CA LEU A 80 2.77 -11.26 3.20
C LEU A 80 2.07 -11.24 1.84
N PHE A 81 1.41 -10.13 1.49
CA PHE A 81 0.74 -10.01 0.20
C PHE A 81 1.72 -10.03 -0.99
N ALA A 82 2.88 -9.37 -0.86
CA ALA A 82 3.93 -9.41 -1.87
C ALA A 82 4.46 -10.83 -2.08
N LEU A 83 4.70 -11.59 -1.00
CA LEU A 83 5.13 -12.98 -1.08
C LEU A 83 4.06 -13.85 -1.76
N ILE A 84 2.79 -13.72 -1.36
CA ILE A 84 1.68 -14.43 -2.00
C ILE A 84 1.61 -14.11 -3.49
N ALA A 85 1.68 -12.84 -3.86
CA ALA A 85 1.68 -12.40 -5.25
C ALA A 85 2.86 -12.98 -6.04
N GLU A 86 4.03 -13.03 -5.43
CA GLU A 86 5.25 -13.54 -6.05
C GLU A 86 5.22 -15.07 -6.24
N PHE A 87 4.82 -15.84 -5.22
CA PHE A 87 4.77 -17.29 -5.28
C PHE A 87 3.69 -17.81 -6.24
N LEU A 88 2.53 -17.15 -6.25
CA LEU A 88 1.41 -17.50 -7.12
C LEU A 88 1.47 -16.80 -8.48
N SER A 89 2.48 -15.95 -8.73
CA SER A 89 2.62 -15.15 -9.96
C SER A 89 1.35 -14.34 -10.28
N LEU A 90 0.73 -13.77 -9.25
CA LEU A 90 -0.47 -12.95 -9.38
C LEU A 90 -0.06 -11.59 -9.93
N ARG A 91 -0.39 -11.31 -11.19
CA ARG A 91 -0.02 -10.06 -11.89
C ARG A 91 -1.18 -9.09 -12.07
N SER A 92 -2.39 -9.49 -11.68
CA SER A 92 -3.59 -8.66 -11.84
C SER A 92 -3.48 -7.40 -11.01
N PHE A 93 -3.74 -6.24 -11.62
CA PHE A 93 -3.71 -4.95 -10.92
C PHE A 93 -4.82 -4.85 -9.86
N TRP A 94 -6.00 -5.41 -10.14
CA TRP A 94 -7.13 -5.44 -9.20
C TRP A 94 -6.77 -6.09 -7.87
N LEU A 95 -5.98 -7.17 -7.90
CA LEU A 95 -5.53 -7.87 -6.70
C LEU A 95 -4.58 -7.01 -5.86
N HIS A 96 -3.67 -6.28 -6.50
CA HIS A 96 -2.73 -5.42 -5.79
C HIS A 96 -3.39 -4.18 -5.20
N ILE A 97 -4.38 -3.62 -5.91
CA ILE A 97 -5.26 -2.59 -5.38
C ILE A 97 -5.95 -3.08 -4.10
N LEU A 98 -6.53 -4.30 -4.13
CA LEU A 98 -7.20 -4.89 -2.97
C LEU A 98 -6.22 -5.17 -1.82
N PHE A 99 -5.00 -5.66 -2.12
CA PHE A 99 -3.95 -5.85 -1.12
C PHE A 99 -3.52 -4.54 -0.47
N GLY A 100 -3.41 -3.46 -1.24
CA GLY A 100 -3.11 -2.14 -0.72
C GLY A 100 -4.18 -1.63 0.25
N ALA A 101 -5.46 -1.75 -0.12
CA ALA A 101 -6.58 -1.39 0.77
C ALA A 101 -6.62 -2.26 2.03
N ALA A 102 -6.44 -3.56 1.90
CA ALA A 102 -6.42 -4.48 3.03
C ALA A 102 -5.25 -4.20 3.98
N ALA A 103 -4.05 -3.93 3.44
CA ALA A 103 -2.88 -3.59 4.26
C ALA A 103 -3.08 -2.26 4.99
N ALA A 104 -3.65 -1.24 4.33
CA ALA A 104 -3.94 0.06 4.94
C ALA A 104 -5.00 -0.04 6.05
N ALA A 105 -6.11 -0.75 5.78
CA ALA A 105 -7.17 -0.97 6.77
C ALA A 105 -6.65 -1.79 7.98
N ALA A 106 -5.87 -2.85 7.73
CA ALA A 106 -5.25 -3.62 8.80
C ALA A 106 -4.27 -2.78 9.62
N GLY A 107 -3.47 -1.91 8.97
CA GLY A 107 -2.59 -0.97 9.65
C GLY A 107 -3.35 0.01 10.55
N PHE A 108 -4.52 0.48 10.10
CA PHE A 108 -5.39 1.35 10.91
C PHE A 108 -5.95 0.63 12.14
N MET A 109 -6.45 -0.60 11.96
CA MET A 109 -6.98 -1.42 13.07
C MET A 109 -5.93 -1.74 14.13
N LEU A 110 -4.64 -1.76 13.79
CA LEU A 110 -3.57 -1.93 14.77
C LEU A 110 -3.41 -0.72 15.70
N ILE A 111 -3.77 0.49 15.26
CA ILE A 111 -3.74 1.68 16.10
C ILE A 111 -5.06 1.82 16.88
N TRP A 112 -6.19 1.56 16.20
CA TRP A 112 -7.53 1.68 16.74
C TRP A 112 -8.28 0.34 16.66
N PRO A 113 -8.04 -0.58 17.61
CA PRO A 113 -8.71 -1.88 17.61
C PRO A 113 -10.24 -1.76 17.81
N ASP A 114 -10.68 -0.75 18.56
CA ASP A 114 -12.10 -0.50 18.86
C ASP A 114 -12.80 0.32 17.76
N ALA A 115 -12.14 0.56 16.62
CA ALA A 115 -12.73 1.30 15.49
C ALA A 115 -14.04 0.68 14.98
N ALA A 116 -14.26 -0.61 15.20
CA ALA A 116 -15.48 -1.30 14.80
C ALA A 116 -16.71 -0.81 15.56
N ASP A 117 -16.54 -0.28 16.78
CA ASP A 117 -17.62 0.11 17.67
C ASP A 117 -17.98 1.61 17.57
N ASP A 118 -17.20 2.40 16.82
CA ASP A 118 -17.37 3.84 16.65
C ASP A 118 -17.69 4.21 15.18
N PRO A 119 -18.92 4.68 14.87
CA PRO A 119 -19.32 5.05 13.52
C PRO A 119 -18.41 6.10 12.84
N GLU A 120 -17.78 7.01 13.60
CA GLU A 120 -16.86 8.00 13.01
C GLU A 120 -15.59 7.32 12.50
N ARG A 121 -15.12 6.28 13.21
CA ARG A 121 -13.93 5.50 12.83
C ARG A 121 -14.15 4.62 11.61
N TRP A 122 -15.38 4.26 11.31
CA TRP A 122 -15.72 3.59 10.04
C TRP A 122 -15.45 4.48 8.83
N ALA A 123 -15.73 5.78 8.94
CA ALA A 123 -15.44 6.73 7.86
C ALA A 123 -13.92 6.89 7.66
N ASP A 124 -13.17 7.06 8.75
CA ASP A 124 -11.70 7.13 8.72
C ASP A 124 -11.09 5.88 8.08
N MET A 125 -11.56 4.69 8.50
CA MET A 125 -11.10 3.41 7.95
C MET A 125 -11.41 3.30 6.46
N GLY A 126 -12.59 3.76 6.02
CA GLY A 126 -12.97 3.81 4.61
C GLY A 126 -12.04 4.72 3.79
N ILE A 127 -11.68 5.89 4.32
CA ILE A 127 -10.75 6.83 3.68
C ILE A 127 -9.35 6.23 3.57
N ILE A 128 -8.87 5.60 4.64
CA ILE A 128 -7.56 4.95 4.67
C ILE A 128 -7.52 3.75 3.71
N ALA A 129 -8.58 2.95 3.67
CA ALA A 129 -8.70 1.86 2.70
C ALA A 129 -8.71 2.40 1.27
N ALA A 130 -9.42 3.49 0.98
CA ALA A 130 -9.45 4.14 -0.32
C ALA A 130 -8.06 4.67 -0.74
N ALA A 131 -7.32 5.28 0.18
CA ALA A 131 -5.92 5.63 -0.06
C ALA A 131 -5.03 4.40 -0.30
N GLY A 132 -5.30 3.31 0.42
CA GLY A 132 -4.68 2.01 0.20
C GLY A 132 -4.91 1.44 -1.19
N LEU A 133 -6.07 1.67 -1.81
CA LEU A 133 -6.32 1.31 -3.22
C LEU A 133 -5.33 2.01 -4.16
N VAL A 134 -5.10 3.31 -3.94
CA VAL A 134 -4.14 4.12 -4.71
C VAL A 134 -2.72 3.61 -4.50
N ALA A 135 -2.32 3.36 -3.24
CA ALA A 135 -1.02 2.79 -2.91
C ALA A 135 -0.81 1.42 -3.59
N GLY A 136 -1.82 0.54 -3.57
CA GLY A 136 -1.79 -0.76 -4.21
C GLY A 136 -1.61 -0.68 -5.74
N LEU A 137 -2.25 0.29 -6.40
CA LEU A 137 -2.06 0.57 -7.82
C LEU A 137 -0.63 1.03 -8.10
N VAL A 138 -0.08 1.95 -7.31
CA VAL A 138 1.30 2.44 -7.45
C VAL A 138 2.30 1.33 -7.25
N TYR A 139 2.11 0.49 -6.23
CA TYR A 139 2.93 -0.69 -6.00
C TYR A 139 2.89 -1.63 -7.21
N TRP A 140 1.71 -1.88 -7.77
CA TRP A 140 1.57 -2.73 -8.96
C TRP A 140 2.35 -2.17 -10.15
N LEU A 141 2.26 -0.86 -10.40
CA LEU A 141 3.01 -0.20 -11.47
C LEU A 141 4.52 -0.40 -11.31
N ILE A 142 5.05 -0.36 -10.09
CA ILE A 142 6.50 -0.46 -9.88
C ILE A 142 6.97 -1.92 -9.83
N ALA A 143 6.30 -2.78 -9.06
CA ALA A 143 6.77 -4.12 -8.74
C ALA A 143 5.79 -5.23 -9.17
N GLY A 144 4.48 -5.01 -9.09
CA GLY A 144 3.47 -6.06 -9.29
C GLY A 144 3.33 -6.58 -10.73
N ARG A 145 3.64 -5.77 -11.75
CA ARG A 145 3.54 -6.18 -13.18
C ARG A 145 4.41 -7.40 -13.53
N GLU A 146 5.56 -7.50 -12.88
CA GLU A 146 6.53 -8.58 -13.12
C GLU A 146 6.48 -9.67 -12.04
N ALA A 147 5.40 -9.74 -11.24
CA ALA A 147 5.26 -10.74 -10.18
C ALA A 147 5.38 -12.17 -10.70
N GLY A 148 6.20 -12.95 -10.00
CA GLY A 148 6.47 -14.35 -10.32
C GLY A 148 7.97 -14.62 -10.48
N PHE A 149 8.43 -15.67 -9.80
CA PHE A 149 9.70 -16.28 -10.16
C PHE A 149 9.54 -16.94 -11.53
N ARG A 150 10.28 -16.46 -12.55
CA ARG A 150 10.39 -17.21 -13.82
C ARG A 150 10.88 -18.61 -13.46
N ARG A 151 9.99 -19.61 -13.51
CA ARG A 151 10.39 -21.00 -13.34
C ARG A 151 11.50 -21.26 -14.37
N PRO A 152 12.69 -21.76 -14.00
CA PRO A 152 13.52 -22.40 -14.98
C PRO A 152 12.65 -23.50 -15.58
N LEU A 153 12.57 -23.54 -16.91
CA LEU A 153 11.93 -24.60 -17.66
C LEU A 153 12.48 -25.95 -17.18
N ILE A 154 11.80 -26.61 -16.23
CA ILE A 154 12.00 -28.03 -15.92
C ILE A 154 11.50 -28.91 -17.10
N LYS A 155 11.13 -28.31 -18.23
CA LYS A 155 10.73 -28.97 -19.47
C LYS A 155 11.54 -28.47 -20.67
N ALA A 156 12.85 -28.65 -20.60
CA ALA A 156 13.67 -28.83 -21.79
C ALA A 156 14.59 -30.03 -21.56
N LEU A 157 14.02 -31.14 -21.10
CA LEU A 157 14.64 -32.44 -21.37
C LEU A 157 14.32 -32.74 -22.83
N PRO A 158 15.29 -32.74 -23.75
CA PRO A 158 15.09 -33.36 -25.05
C PRO A 158 14.80 -34.83 -24.79
N GLY A 159 13.54 -35.23 -24.97
CA GLY A 159 13.19 -36.63 -25.13
C GLY A 159 13.81 -37.08 -26.44
N ASN A 160 14.95 -37.76 -26.35
CA ASN A 160 15.42 -38.60 -27.45
C ASN A 160 14.40 -39.73 -27.59
N VAL A 161 13.58 -39.64 -28.64
CA VAL A 161 12.81 -40.76 -29.19
C VAL A 161 13.36 -41.01 -30.59
#